data_AF-A0A7H8HKL4-F1
#
_entry.id   AF-A0A7H8HKL4-F1
#
_cell.length_a   1.000
_cell.length_b   1.000
_cell.length_c   1.000
_cell.angle_alpha   90.00
_cell.angle_beta   90.00
_cell.angle_gamma   90.00
#
_symmetry.space_group_name_H-M   'P 1'
#
loop_
_entity.id
_entity.type
_entity.pdbx_description
1 polymer ?
#
loop_
_entity_poly.entity_id
_entity_poly.type
_entity_poly.pdbx_seq_one_letter_code
_entity_poly.pdbx_strand_id
1 'polypeptide(L)'
;MTAGIVAITVPNSGRELPELADWLRGEAELRGRVQVFDAVVVGVSSSSAGVFCRSLFAWLTRDREAHVSLKVKRSGAAEELELDFGAASDADQVLGAVQGFLDQP
;
A
#
# COMPACT_ATOMS: atom_id res chain seq x y z
N MET A 1 1.73 17.71 7.89
CA MET A 1 0.95 16.69 7.16
C MET A 1 1.82 16.18 6.04
N THR A 2 2.43 15.02 6.23
CA THR A 2 3.39 14.47 5.27
C THR A 2 2.63 13.54 4.33
N ALA A 3 2.62 13.88 3.04
CA ALA A 3 2.04 13.04 2.00
C ALA A 3 3.11 12.12 1.43
N GLY A 4 2.81 10.82 1.39
CA GLY A 4 3.65 9.79 0.79
C GLY A 4 2.95 9.12 -0.38
N ILE A 5 3.73 8.40 -1.16
CA ILE A 5 3.27 7.58 -2.26
C ILE A 5 3.70 6.15 -1.95
N VAL A 6 2.76 5.21 -2.03
CA VAL A 6 3.03 3.77 -1.91
C VAL A 6 2.92 3.15 -3.28
N ALA A 7 3.99 2.56 -3.78
CA ALA A 7 3.97 1.69 -4.94
C ALA A 7 3.82 0.23 -4.49
N ILE A 8 2.86 -0.47 -5.05
CA ILE A 8 2.54 -1.86 -4.75
C ILE A 8 2.84 -2.70 -5.98
N THR A 9 3.69 -3.69 -5.84
CA THR A 9 4.02 -4.65 -6.90
C THR A 9 3.63 -6.05 -6.45
N VAL A 10 2.96 -6.79 -7.33
CA VAL A 10 2.60 -8.19 -7.07
C VAL A 10 3.53 -9.06 -7.93
N PRO A 11 4.57 -9.69 -7.36
CA PRO A 11 5.42 -10.59 -8.12
C PRO A 11 4.58 -11.73 -8.72
N ASN A 12 4.70 -11.90 -10.05
CA ASN A 12 4.08 -12.98 -10.83
C ASN A 12 2.60 -12.83 -11.24
N SER A 13 1.99 -11.65 -11.08
CA SER A 13 0.53 -11.51 -11.27
C SER A 13 0.11 -10.31 -12.10
N GLY A 14 0.23 -10.43 -13.43
CA GLY A 14 -0.19 -9.39 -14.38
C GLY A 14 -1.70 -9.07 -14.40
N ARG A 15 -2.55 -9.90 -13.76
CA ARG A 15 -4.00 -9.66 -13.64
C ARG A 15 -4.45 -9.12 -12.28
N GLU A 16 -3.64 -9.28 -11.24
CA GLU A 16 -4.05 -8.92 -9.87
C GLU A 16 -3.87 -7.43 -9.56
N LEU A 17 -2.93 -6.75 -10.23
CA LEU A 17 -2.71 -5.31 -10.09
C LEU A 17 -3.97 -4.45 -10.38
N PRO A 18 -4.68 -4.63 -11.52
CA PRO A 18 -5.90 -3.86 -11.77
C PRO A 18 -7.04 -4.18 -10.79
N GLU A 19 -7.15 -5.43 -10.33
CA GLU A 19 -8.16 -5.82 -9.33
C GLU A 19 -7.87 -5.20 -7.96
N LEU A 20 -6.61 -5.21 -7.53
CA LEU A 20 -6.16 -4.53 -6.31
C LEU A 20 -6.43 -3.03 -6.38
N ALA A 21 -6.16 -2.40 -7.53
CA ALA A 21 -6.40 -0.98 -7.69
C ALA A 21 -7.89 -0.63 -7.67
N ASP A 22 -8.74 -1.45 -8.28
CA ASP A 22 -10.19 -1.28 -8.21
C ASP A 22 -10.70 -1.42 -6.77
N TRP A 23 -10.20 -2.44 -6.04
CA TRP A 23 -10.47 -2.65 -4.63
C TRP A 23 -10.12 -1.41 -3.79
N LEU A 24 -8.90 -0.88 -3.93
CA LEU A 24 -8.45 0.30 -3.21
C LEU A 24 -9.22 1.57 -3.61
N ARG A 25 -9.68 1.68 -4.87
CA ARG A 25 -10.54 2.79 -5.31
C ARG A 25 -11.93 2.76 -4.69
N GLY A 26 -12.36 1.61 -4.18
CA GLY A 26 -13.58 1.47 -3.39
C GLY A 26 -13.55 2.24 -2.07
N GLU A 27 -12.36 2.47 -1.50
CA GLU A 27 -12.19 3.21 -0.26
C GLU A 27 -12.36 4.72 -0.50
N ALA A 28 -13.29 5.36 0.20
CA ALA A 28 -13.56 6.79 0.07
C ALA A 28 -12.30 7.66 0.31
N GLU A 29 -11.44 7.23 1.25
CA GLU A 29 -10.19 7.92 1.62
C GLU A 29 -9.07 7.76 0.57
N LEU A 30 -9.17 6.77 -0.32
CA LEU A 30 -8.15 6.50 -1.36
C LEU A 30 -8.68 6.82 -2.77
N ARG A 31 -9.99 7.08 -2.88
CA ARG A 31 -10.65 7.37 -4.15
C ARG A 31 -9.98 8.57 -4.84
N GLY A 32 -9.58 8.35 -6.09
CA GLY A 32 -8.86 9.36 -6.89
C GLY A 32 -7.37 9.51 -6.57
N ARG A 33 -6.83 8.76 -5.60
CA ARG A 33 -5.40 8.73 -5.24
C ARG A 33 -4.69 7.46 -5.68
N VAL A 34 -5.42 6.53 -6.32
CA VAL A 34 -4.92 5.24 -6.80
C VAL A 34 -4.73 5.28 -8.31
N GLN A 35 -3.48 5.16 -8.75
CA GLN A 35 -3.09 5.04 -10.16
C GLN A 35 -2.51 3.65 -10.41
N VAL A 36 -2.66 3.15 -11.65
CA VAL A 36 -2.14 1.85 -12.06
C VAL A 36 -1.18 2.08 -13.21
N PHE A 37 0.03 1.55 -13.05
CA PHE A 37 1.06 1.49 -14.09
C PHE A 37 1.59 0.05 -14.14
N ASP A 38 2.91 -0.14 -14.07
CA ASP A 38 3.55 -1.43 -13.79
C ASP A 38 3.40 -1.85 -12.30
N ALA A 39 2.97 -0.90 -11.47
CA ALA A 39 2.65 -1.06 -10.06
C ALA A 39 1.36 -0.28 -9.73
N VAL A 40 0.67 -0.64 -8.64
CA VAL A 40 -0.42 0.18 -8.10
C VAL A 40 0.22 1.27 -7.24
N VAL A 41 0.04 2.53 -7.64
CA VAL A 41 0.59 3.70 -6.95
C VAL A 41 -0.53 4.39 -6.19
N VAL A 42 -0.39 4.53 -4.87
CA VAL A 42 -1.40 5.09 -3.99
C VAL A 42 -0.83 6.29 -3.22
N GLY A 43 -1.46 7.44 -3.37
CA GLY A 43 -1.19 8.59 -2.50
C GLY A 43 -1.77 8.35 -1.11
N VAL A 44 -0.91 8.25 -0.10
CA VAL A 44 -1.29 8.08 1.30
C VAL A 44 -0.82 9.25 2.15
N SER A 45 -1.48 9.45 3.28
CA SER A 45 -1.11 10.41 4.32
C SER A 45 -1.29 9.73 5.66
N SER A 46 -0.78 10.32 6.75
CA SER A 46 -0.91 9.72 8.09
C SER A 46 -2.35 9.34 8.46
N SER A 47 -3.35 10.10 7.98
CA SER A 47 -4.77 9.80 8.19
C SER A 47 -5.32 8.65 7.32
N SER A 48 -4.87 8.53 6.07
CA SER A 48 -5.35 7.50 5.14
C SER A 48 -4.53 6.21 5.14
N ALA A 49 -3.33 6.22 5.74
CA ALA A 49 -2.46 5.05 5.86
C ALA A 49 -3.15 3.87 6.58
N GLY A 50 -3.94 4.16 7.63
CA GLY A 50 -4.70 3.14 8.34
C GLY A 50 -5.74 2.43 7.46
N VAL A 51 -6.48 3.20 6.66
CA VAL A 51 -7.48 2.66 5.71
C VAL A 51 -6.80 1.90 4.58
N PHE A 52 -5.71 2.45 4.04
CA PHE A 52 -4.89 1.80 3.02
C PHE A 52 -4.40 0.43 3.46
N CYS A 53 -3.69 0.34 4.58
CA CYS A 53 -3.19 -0.94 5.08
C CYS A 53 -4.35 -1.90 5.34
N ARG A 54 -5.41 -1.46 6.03
CA ARG A 54 -6.55 -2.33 6.34
C ARG A 54 -7.19 -2.92 5.08
N SER A 55 -7.44 -2.12 4.05
CA SER A 55 -8.05 -2.61 2.81
C SER A 55 -7.09 -3.46 1.99
N LEU A 56 -5.79 -3.13 1.95
CA LEU A 56 -4.78 -4.00 1.34
C LEU A 56 -4.73 -5.36 2.02
N PHE A 57 -4.69 -5.42 3.35
CA PHE A 57 -4.68 -6.67 4.10
C PHE A 57 -5.97 -7.46 3.96
N ALA A 58 -7.13 -6.79 3.88
CA ALA A 58 -8.39 -7.45 3.60
C ALA A 58 -8.38 -8.13 2.22
N TRP A 59 -7.76 -7.50 1.22
CA TRP A 59 -7.56 -8.09 -0.11
C TRP A 59 -6.59 -9.27 -0.06
N LEU A 60 -5.43 -9.14 0.60
CA LEU A 60 -4.45 -10.23 0.78
C LEU A 60 -5.02 -11.42 1.58
N THR A 61 -5.93 -11.18 2.51
CA THR A 61 -6.55 -12.26 3.28
C THR A 61 -7.56 -13.05 2.44
N ARG A 62 -8.14 -12.40 1.43
CA ARG A 62 -9.07 -13.04 0.48
C ARG A 62 -8.33 -14.00 -0.45
N ASP A 63 -7.08 -13.68 -0.79
CA ASP A 63 -6.25 -14.48 -1.67
C ASP A 63 -5.00 -14.96 -0.93
N ARG A 64 -5.10 -16.16 -0.33
CA ARG A 64 -4.07 -16.70 0.61
C ARG A 64 -2.69 -16.90 -0.01
N GLU A 65 -2.60 -16.91 -1.34
CA GLU A 65 -1.33 -17.05 -2.07
C GLU A 65 -0.80 -15.70 -2.59
N ALA A 66 -1.54 -14.60 -2.41
CA ALA A 66 -1.09 -13.29 -2.84
C ALA A 66 0.10 -12.81 -1.98
N HIS A 67 1.21 -12.55 -2.67
CA HIS A 67 2.39 -11.91 -2.12
C HIS A 67 2.49 -10.51 -2.73
N VAL A 68 2.72 -9.50 -1.91
CA VAL A 68 2.90 -8.13 -2.42
C VAL A 68 4.15 -7.51 -1.83
N SER A 69 4.85 -6.76 -2.67
CA SER A 69 5.93 -5.89 -2.24
C SER A 69 5.42 -4.45 -2.26
N LEU A 70 5.58 -3.77 -1.13
CA LEU A 70 5.33 -2.35 -0.99
C LEU A 70 6.63 -1.57 -1.03
N LYS A 71 6.63 -0.49 -1.80
CA LYS A 71 7.64 0.56 -1.74
C LYS A 71 6.98 1.86 -1.35
N VAL A 72 7.26 2.35 -0.16
CA VAL A 72 6.75 3.63 0.33
C VAL A 72 7.81 4.69 0.12
N LYS A 73 7.43 5.75 -0.58
CA LYS A 73 8.25 6.92 -0.81
C LYS A 73 7.59 8.14 -0.20
N ARG A 74 8.29 8.83 0.68
CA ARG A 74 7.81 10.08 1.26
C ARG A 74 8.11 11.26 0.33
N SER A 75 7.17 12.19 0.19
CA SER A 75 7.45 13.44 -0.54
C SER A 75 8.53 14.25 0.19
N GLY A 76 9.69 14.39 -0.44
CA GLY A 76 10.82 15.16 0.09
C GLY A 76 11.90 14.34 0.80
N ALA A 77 11.72 13.03 0.98
CA ALA A 77 12.80 12.15 1.45
C ALA A 77 13.47 11.43 0.26
N ALA A 78 14.78 11.24 0.36
CA ALA A 78 15.52 10.35 -0.53
C ALA A 78 15.36 8.87 -0.10
N GLU A 79 14.92 8.63 1.13
CA GLU A 79 14.70 7.28 1.66
C GLU A 79 13.40 6.69 1.13
N GLU A 80 13.48 5.40 0.82
CA GLU A 80 12.38 4.57 0.35
C GLU A 80 12.28 3.38 1.31
N LEU A 81 11.08 3.15 1.84
CA LEU A 81 10.81 1.99 2.68
C LEU A 81 10.29 0.86 1.79
N GLU A 82 11.09 -0.17 1.61
CA GLU A 82 10.70 -1.39 0.92
C GLU A 82 10.27 -2.45 1.94
N LEU A 83 9.13 -3.06 1.71
CA LEU A 83 8.56 -4.09 2.57
C LEU A 83 7.98 -5.19 1.68
N ASP A 84 8.39 -6.42 1.92
CA ASP A 84 7.87 -7.60 1.24
C ASP A 84 7.04 -8.42 2.22
N PHE A 85 5.80 -8.72 1.86
CA PHE A 85 4.95 -9.53 2.72
C PHE A 85 3.87 -10.28 1.95
N GLY A 86 3.64 -11.51 2.42
CA GLY A 86 2.52 -12.37 2.01
C GLY A 86 1.57 -12.60 3.17
N ALA A 87 0.43 -13.25 2.88
CA ALA A 87 -0.57 -13.77 3.81
C ALA A 87 -0.54 -13.22 5.27
N ALA A 88 -1.38 -12.20 5.53
CA ALA A 88 -1.98 -11.72 6.78
C ALA A 88 -1.15 -11.54 8.09
N SER A 89 0.00 -12.19 8.28
CA SER A 89 0.67 -12.25 9.60
C SER A 89 1.47 -11.00 9.95
N ASP A 90 1.82 -10.19 8.94
CA ASP A 90 2.66 -9.00 9.13
C ASP A 90 1.87 -7.68 9.10
N ALA A 91 0.54 -7.75 9.13
CA ALA A 91 -0.33 -6.59 8.89
C ALA A 91 -0.11 -5.40 9.84
N ASP A 92 -0.02 -5.69 11.13
CA ASP A 92 0.17 -4.69 12.17
C ASP A 92 1.58 -4.09 12.13
N GLN A 93 2.59 -4.92 11.88
CA GLN A 93 3.98 -4.47 11.70
C GLN A 93 4.12 -3.53 10.51
N VAL A 94 3.51 -3.89 9.37
CA VAL A 94 3.54 -3.07 8.17
C VAL A 94 2.82 -1.75 8.39
N LEU A 95 1.62 -1.78 9.00
CA LEU A 95 0.91 -0.55 9.33
C LEU A 95 1.76 0.36 10.22
N GLY A 96 2.38 -0.19 11.27
CA GLY A 96 3.27 0.55 12.16
C GLY A 96 4.49 1.12 11.42
N ALA A 97 5.11 0.35 10.53
CA ALA A 97 6.25 0.78 9.73
C ALA A 97 5.87 1.90 8.75
N VAL A 98 4.76 1.76 8.03
CA VAL A 98 4.25 2.77 7.10
C VAL A 98 3.86 4.05 7.84
N GLN A 99 3.14 3.94 8.96
CA GLN A 99 2.75 5.10 9.77
C GLN A 99 3.97 5.80 10.36
N GLY A 100 4.90 5.06 10.98
CA GLY A 100 6.14 5.62 11.51
C GLY A 100 6.98 6.30 10.43
N PHE A 101 7.10 5.67 9.26
CA PHE A 101 7.80 6.23 8.11
C PHE A 101 7.07 7.42 7.46
N LEU A 102 5.79 7.64 7.71
CA LEU A 102 5.08 8.86 7.29
C LEU A 102 5.10 9.94 8.39
N ASP A 103 5.25 9.56 9.64
CA ASP A 103 5.19 10.45 10.81
C ASP A 103 6.55 11.04 11.20
N GLN A 104 7.68 10.40 10.87
CA GLN A 104 8.99 11.03 11.12
C GLN A 104 9.05 12.44 10.48
N PRO A 105 9.66 13.44 11.12
CA PRO A 105 9.77 14.79 10.58
C PRO A 105 10.62 14.87 9.29
#